data_AF-A0A0T5Z5V1-F1
#
_entry.id   AF-A0A0T5Z5V1-F1
#
_cell.length_a   1.000
_cell.length_b   1.000
_cell.length_c   1.000
_cell.angle_alpha   90.00
_cell.angle_beta   90.00
_cell.angle_gamma   90.00
#
_symmetry.space_group_name_H-M   'P 1'
#
loop_
_entity.id
_entity.type
_entity.pdbx_description
1 polymer ?
#
loop_
_entity_poly.entity_id
_entity_poly.type
_entity_poly.pdbx_seq_one_letter_code
_entity_poly.pdbx_strand_id
1 'polypeptide(L)'
;VPKVLGFIGGTGDRPAPITDKEADAILQRVQEGVEKPRPKVLFEPGEVVRVVDGPFNDFSGVVEEVDYEKSRLKVSVLIFGRSTPVDLEFGQVEKG
;
A
#
# COMPACT_ATOMS: atom_id res chain seq x y z
N VAL A 1 -9.82 4.00 -34.16
CA VAL A 1 -9.37 3.67 -32.78
C VAL A 1 -10.06 4.64 -31.81
N PRO A 2 -11.15 4.27 -31.12
CA PRO A 2 -11.96 5.23 -30.37
C PRO A 2 -11.68 5.10 -28.86
N LYS A 3 -10.68 5.84 -28.34
CA LYS A 3 -10.43 6.03 -26.89
C LYS A 3 -9.28 7.02 -26.60
N VAL A 4 -9.01 8.00 -27.47
CA VAL A 4 -7.97 9.02 -27.25
C VAL A 4 -8.64 10.39 -27.20
N LEU A 5 -8.54 11.07 -26.06
CA LEU A 5 -9.26 12.32 -25.78
C LEU A 5 -8.55 13.58 -26.31
N GLY A 6 -7.33 13.46 -26.84
CA GLY A 6 -6.54 14.57 -27.39
C GLY A 6 -5.09 14.51 -26.95
N PHE A 7 -4.21 15.20 -27.69
CA PHE A 7 -2.80 15.31 -27.36
C PHE A 7 -2.57 16.45 -26.36
N ILE A 8 -1.73 16.22 -25.37
CA ILE A 8 -1.41 17.21 -24.32
C ILE A 8 -0.24 18.07 -24.79
N GLY A 9 -0.43 19.40 -24.86
CA GLY A 9 0.61 20.40 -25.04
C GLY A 9 0.72 20.94 -26.47
N GLY A 10 0.48 22.25 -26.66
CA GLY A 10 0.51 22.95 -27.96
C GLY A 10 -0.89 23.26 -28.52
N THR A 11 -1.00 24.29 -29.39
CA THR A 11 -2.21 24.56 -30.19
C THR A 11 -2.66 23.28 -30.88
N GLY A 12 -3.95 22.97 -30.82
CA GLY A 12 -4.58 21.65 -31.00
C GLY A 12 -4.19 20.77 -32.21
N ASP A 13 -3.38 21.27 -33.15
CA ASP A 13 -2.88 20.55 -34.32
C ASP A 13 -1.39 20.13 -34.24
N ARG A 14 -0.63 20.57 -33.22
CA ARG A 14 0.79 20.21 -33.07
C ARG A 14 1.14 19.92 -31.61
N PRO A 15 1.24 18.64 -31.20
CA PRO A 15 1.78 18.31 -29.90
C PRO A 15 3.21 18.84 -29.77
N ALA A 16 3.52 19.50 -28.67
CA ALA A 16 4.88 19.89 -28.35
C ALA A 16 5.69 18.61 -28.10
N PRO A 17 6.82 18.40 -28.81
CA PRO A 17 7.67 17.25 -28.53
C PRO A 17 8.27 17.41 -27.14
N ILE A 18 8.04 16.41 -26.29
CA ILE A 18 8.79 16.29 -25.03
C ILE A 18 10.24 15.95 -25.37
N THR A 19 11.17 16.42 -24.54
CA THR A 19 12.58 16.07 -24.72
C THR A 19 12.83 14.62 -24.31
N ASP A 20 13.85 13.97 -24.90
CA ASP A 20 14.19 12.58 -24.56
C ASP A 20 14.44 12.41 -23.05
N LYS A 21 14.99 13.43 -22.39
CA LYS A 21 15.18 13.45 -20.92
C LYS A 21 13.86 13.40 -20.14
N GLU A 22 12.83 14.08 -20.63
CA GLU A 22 11.50 14.05 -20.01
C GLU A 22 10.80 12.72 -20.30
N ALA A 23 10.97 12.16 -21.50
CA ALA A 23 10.48 10.84 -21.84
C ALA A 23 11.11 9.76 -20.95
N ASP A 24 12.43 9.80 -20.76
CA ASP A 24 13.17 8.88 -19.90
C ASP A 24 12.75 9.05 -18.42
N ALA A 25 12.56 10.28 -17.94
CA ALA A 25 12.09 10.52 -16.57
C ALA A 25 10.67 9.98 -16.33
N ILE A 26 9.79 10.03 -17.33
CA ILE A 26 8.44 9.46 -17.25
C ILE A 26 8.51 7.93 -17.27
N LEU A 27 9.32 7.35 -18.17
CA LEU A 27 9.52 5.90 -18.26
C LEU A 27 10.14 5.33 -16.98
N GLN A 28 11.10 6.04 -16.39
CA GLN A 28 11.75 5.65 -15.14
C GLN A 28 10.77 5.72 -13.95
N ARG A 29 9.92 6.77 -13.86
CA ARG A 29 8.87 6.84 -12.83
C ARG A 29 7.85 5.70 -12.94
N VAL A 30 7.54 5.25 -14.15
CA VAL A 30 6.64 4.10 -14.35
C VAL A 30 7.32 2.81 -13.91
N GLN A 31 8.62 2.64 -14.15
CA GLN A 31 9.37 1.47 -13.69
C GLN A 31 9.56 1.47 -12.16
N GLU A 32 9.90 2.61 -11.55
CA GLU A 32 10.06 2.76 -10.10
C GLU A 32 8.72 2.65 -9.35
N GLY A 33 7.60 3.03 -9.97
CA GLY A 33 6.26 2.88 -9.39
C GLY A 33 5.73 1.44 -9.35
N VAL A 34 6.34 0.52 -10.11
CA VAL A 34 6.00 -0.92 -10.13
C VAL A 34 6.77 -1.69 -9.05
N GLU A 35 7.91 -1.18 -8.61
CA GLU A 35 8.56 -1.58 -7.36
C GLU A 35 8.02 -0.77 -6.19
N LYS A 36 6.70 -0.80 -5.96
CA LYS A 36 6.28 -0.69 -4.56
C LYS A 36 6.97 -1.85 -3.85
N PRO A 37 7.89 -1.60 -2.90
CA PRO A 37 8.56 -2.67 -2.19
C PRO A 37 7.44 -3.53 -1.64
N ARG A 38 7.30 -4.75 -2.17
CA ARG A 38 6.38 -5.73 -1.60
C ARG A 38 6.70 -5.72 -0.11
N PRO A 39 5.71 -5.47 0.78
CA PRO A 39 5.99 -5.44 2.20
C PRO A 39 6.79 -6.70 2.50
N LYS A 40 8.07 -6.54 2.91
CA LYS A 40 8.97 -7.67 3.15
C LYS A 40 8.40 -8.60 4.23
N VAL A 41 7.47 -8.07 5.02
CA VAL A 41 6.71 -8.76 6.04
C VAL A 41 5.40 -9.24 5.40
N LEU A 42 5.40 -10.52 5.03
CA LEU A 42 4.16 -11.26 4.76
C LEU A 42 3.56 -11.62 6.13
N PHE A 43 2.29 -11.34 6.32
CA PHE A 43 1.55 -11.71 7.53
C PHE A 43 0.63 -12.89 7.21
N GLU A 44 0.60 -13.87 8.10
CA GLU A 44 -0.27 -15.04 7.95
C GLU A 44 -1.35 -15.06 9.04
N PRO A 45 -2.57 -15.54 8.74
CA PRO A 45 -3.57 -15.82 9.76
C PRO A 45 -3.02 -16.77 10.84
N GLY A 46 -3.24 -16.44 12.11
CA GLY A 46 -2.73 -17.17 13.27
C GLY A 46 -1.40 -16.63 13.82
N GLU A 47 -0.79 -15.67 13.15
CA GLU A 47 0.48 -15.09 13.56
C GLU A 47 0.29 -14.04 14.66
N VAL A 48 1.23 -13.99 15.61
CA VAL A 48 1.21 -13.00 16.70
C VAL A 48 1.90 -11.74 16.23
N VAL A 49 1.21 -10.61 16.35
CA VAL A 49 1.70 -9.29 15.96
C VAL A 49 1.58 -8.33 17.13
N ARG A 50 2.51 -7.39 17.19
CA ARG A 50 2.48 -6.26 18.13
C ARG A 50 2.02 -5.03 17.39
N VAL A 51 1.04 -4.33 17.94
CA VAL A 51 0.61 -3.04 17.41
C VAL A 51 1.61 -1.98 17.87
N VAL A 52 2.13 -1.20 16.92
CA VAL A 52 3.14 -0.15 17.17
C VAL A 52 2.61 1.27 16.97
N ASP A 53 1.38 1.40 16.49
CA ASP A 53 0.75 2.68 16.20
C ASP A 53 -0.75 2.70 16.59
N GLY A 54 -1.28 3.89 16.83
CA GLY A 54 -2.68 4.10 17.20
C GLY A 54 -2.99 3.87 18.69
N PRO A 55 -4.29 3.88 19.07
CA PRO A 55 -4.72 3.79 20.47
C PRO A 55 -4.48 2.40 21.10
N PHE A 56 -4.12 1.42 20.28
CA PHE A 56 -3.80 0.05 20.69
C PHE A 56 -2.31 -0.24 20.64
N ASN A 57 -1.46 0.80 20.58
CA ASN A 57 -0.01 0.66 20.66
C ASN A 57 0.39 -0.15 21.92
N ASP A 58 1.46 -0.92 21.80
CA ASP A 58 2.00 -1.85 22.80
C ASP A 58 1.16 -3.09 23.11
N PHE A 59 -0.05 -3.22 22.56
CA PHE A 59 -0.81 -4.46 22.68
C PHE A 59 -0.34 -5.51 21.66
N SER A 60 -0.35 -6.77 22.09
CA SER A 60 -0.15 -7.92 21.22
C SER A 60 -1.50 -8.52 20.84
N GLY A 61 -1.62 -8.97 19.60
CA GLY A 61 -2.81 -9.61 19.06
C GLY A 61 -2.46 -10.73 18.10
N VAL A 62 -3.48 -11.48 17.70
CA VAL A 62 -3.36 -12.56 16.71
C VAL A 62 -4.04 -12.11 15.42
N VAL A 63 -3.36 -12.27 14.29
CA VAL A 63 -3.93 -12.00 12.97
C VAL A 63 -5.02 -13.04 12.71
N GLU A 64 -6.25 -12.61 12.45
CA GLU A 64 -7.34 -13.51 12.03
C GLU A 64 -7.44 -13.59 10.51
N GLU A 65 -7.27 -12.46 9.84
CA GLU A 65 -7.45 -12.36 8.40
C GLU A 65 -6.54 -11.27 7.82
N VAL A 66 -6.10 -11.50 6.58
CA VAL A 66 -5.21 -10.57 5.86
C VAL A 66 -5.84 -10.22 4.52
N ASP A 67 -6.14 -8.94 4.32
CA ASP A 67 -6.60 -8.38 3.05
C ASP A 67 -5.43 -7.68 2.35
N TYR A 68 -4.78 -8.41 1.44
CA TYR A 68 -3.67 -7.90 0.64
C TYR A 68 -4.12 -6.90 -0.43
N GLU A 69 -5.37 -6.97 -0.91
CA GLU A 69 -5.88 -6.05 -1.93
C GLU A 69 -6.06 -4.65 -1.36
N LYS A 70 -6.58 -4.56 -0.13
CA LYS A 70 -6.78 -3.29 0.58
C LYS A 70 -5.62 -2.90 1.49
N SER A 71 -4.61 -3.76 1.60
CA SER A 71 -3.50 -3.57 2.55
C SER A 71 -3.99 -3.40 4.00
N ARG A 72 -4.89 -4.27 4.45
CA ARG A 72 -5.47 -4.27 5.81
C ARG A 72 -5.33 -5.64 6.48
N LEU A 73 -5.23 -5.62 7.81
CA LEU A 73 -5.09 -6.78 8.68
C LEU A 73 -6.20 -6.74 9.72
N LYS A 74 -6.89 -7.86 9.88
CA LYS A 74 -7.84 -8.05 10.97
C LYS A 74 -7.13 -8.74 12.10
N VAL A 75 -6.97 -8.05 13.22
CA VAL A 75 -6.20 -8.51 14.37
C VAL A 75 -7.10 -8.60 15.59
N SER A 76 -7.13 -9.76 16.23
CA SER A 76 -7.78 -9.95 17.53
C SER A 76 -6.80 -9.57 18.63
N VAL A 77 -6.98 -8.36 19.19
CA VAL A 77 -6.13 -7.82 20.25
C VAL A 77 -6.70 -8.20 21.61
N LEU A 78 -5.85 -8.70 22.50
CA LEU A 78 -6.25 -9.07 23.85
C LEU A 78 -6.12 -7.86 24.79
N ILE A 79 -7.25 -7.28 25.18
CA ILE A 79 -7.30 -6.12 26.08
C ILE A 79 -8.17 -6.47 27.29
N PHE A 80 -7.62 -6.35 28.50
CA PHE A 80 -8.30 -6.68 29.75
C PHE A 80 -8.92 -8.10 29.79
N GLY A 81 -8.26 -9.07 29.15
CA GLY A 81 -8.74 -10.45 29.07
C GLY A 81 -9.91 -10.65 28.10
N ARG A 82 -10.23 -9.68 27.24
CA ARG A 82 -11.24 -9.78 26.19
C ARG A 82 -10.58 -9.66 24.82
N SER A 83 -10.91 -10.59 23.93
CA SER A 83 -10.49 -10.50 22.53
C SER A 83 -11.35 -9.47 21.82
N THR A 84 -10.73 -8.42 21.30
CA THR A 84 -11.40 -7.37 20.52
C THR A 84 -10.83 -7.37 19.11
N PRO A 85 -11.62 -7.66 18.07
CA PRO A 85 -11.16 -7.59 16.69
C PRO A 85 -11.02 -6.12 16.27
N VAL A 86 -9.87 -5.76 15.71
CA VAL A 86 -9.56 -4.43 15.18
C VAL A 86 -8.96 -4.56 13.78
N ASP A 87 -9.27 -3.60 12.92
CA ASP A 87 -8.70 -3.51 11.57
C ASP A 87 -7.52 -2.54 11.57
N LEU A 88 -6.33 -3.05 11.26
CA LEU A 88 -5.07 -2.31 11.24
C LEU A 88 -4.45 -2.33 9.84
N GLU A 89 -3.54 -1.41 9.58
CA GLU A 89 -2.71 -1.42 8.37
C GLU A 89 -1.38 -2.15 8.60
N PHE A 90 -0.77 -2.65 7.52
CA PHE A 90 0.52 -3.36 7.59
C PHE A 90 1.64 -2.55 8.25
N GLY A 91 1.59 -1.22 8.19
CA GLY A 91 2.58 -0.34 8.82
C GLY A 91 2.33 -0.05 10.30
N GLN A 92 1.17 -0.41 10.83
CA GLN A 92 0.78 -0.17 12.23
C GLN A 92 1.06 -1.37 13.14
N VAL A 93 1.55 -2.46 12.56
CA VAL A 93 1.87 -3.70 13.26
C VAL A 93 3.29 -4.14 12.94
N GLU A 94 3.95 -4.69 13.93
CA GLU A 94 5.24 -5.36 13.79
C GLU A 94 5.10 -6.84 14.13
N LYS A 95 5.87 -7.68 13.44
CA LYS A 95 5.97 -9.10 13.75
C LYS A 95 6.68 -9.25 15.10
N GLY A 96 6.02 -9.92 16.04
CA GLY A 96 6.54 -10.19 17.40
C GLY A 96 7.64 -11.24 17.43
#